data_AF-A0A8S2XL57-F1
#
_entry.id   AF-A0A8S2XL57-F1
#
_cell.length_a   1.000
_cell.length_b   1.000
_cell.length_c   1.000
_cell.angle_alpha   90.00
_cell.angle_beta   90.00
_cell.angle_gamma   90.00
#
_symmetry.space_group_name_H-M   'P 1'
#
loop_
_entity.id
_entity.type
_entity.pdbx_description
1 polymer ?
#
loop_
_entity_poly.entity_id
_entity_poly.type
_entity_poly.pdbx_seq_one_letter_code
_entity_poly.pdbx_strand_id
1 'polypeptide(L)'
;MATLLREQCDMSTKQRYSDINGEPMRLFDPIEGYQKLPLLSLEKSVEPLSDLIDDLPRRVWMAKENCQERSDSLTEDEAAAICLYTMEWKSRERSLYYQLNETLRSKERAQLIDVWLPYLKLVLTTLCKLPSVKQLVWRGAKVDLSGSYKRGKKYPWWGFSSCTESIEVLQSKAFLGKSGTQTMFCIECENGKLITPYSLFPAENEILLLPGSYFEVSGTSDFHDGLHVIHVKEINPPYALIESPFAADQSMSQGARSDLSVEREKDTKGILQKAEESKQCNVCLLAGIFHESNAIFEVEPK
;
A
#
# COMPACT_ATOMS: atom_id res chain seq x y z
N MET A 1 -13.90 -28.60 18.63
CA MET A 1 -14.24 -27.18 18.90
C MET A 1 -13.30 -26.24 18.13
N ALA A 2 -11.97 -26.38 18.23
CA ALA A 2 -11.00 -25.55 17.47
C ALA A 2 -11.09 -25.70 15.93
N THR A 3 -11.42 -26.88 15.41
CA THR A 3 -11.57 -27.13 13.96
C THR A 3 -12.83 -26.49 13.37
N LEU A 4 -13.94 -26.47 14.14
CA LEU A 4 -15.21 -25.84 13.74
C LEU A 4 -15.12 -24.30 13.70
N LEU A 5 -14.28 -23.70 14.56
CA LEU A 5 -13.99 -22.26 14.50
C LEU A 5 -13.11 -21.90 13.29
N ARG A 6 -12.22 -22.80 12.84
CA ARG A 6 -11.43 -22.60 11.60
C ARG A 6 -12.30 -22.67 10.35
N GLU A 7 -13.24 -23.60 10.27
CA GLU A 7 -14.12 -23.74 9.10
C GLU A 7 -15.20 -22.65 9.04
N GLN A 8 -15.69 -22.14 10.18
CA GLN A 8 -16.61 -20.99 10.19
C GLN A 8 -15.93 -19.66 9.85
N CYS A 9 -14.60 -19.56 10.03
CA CYS A 9 -13.80 -18.41 9.62
C CYS A 9 -13.64 -18.32 8.09
N ASP A 10 -13.74 -19.45 7.39
CA ASP A 10 -13.51 -19.56 5.93
C ASP A 10 -14.63 -18.96 5.06
N MET A 11 -15.78 -18.64 5.68
CA MET A 11 -16.94 -18.03 5.01
C MET A 11 -17.12 -16.53 5.29
N SER A 12 -16.33 -15.94 6.20
CA SER A 12 -16.25 -14.48 6.39
C SER A 12 -15.47 -13.90 5.22
N THR A 13 -16.16 -13.19 4.34
CA THR A 13 -15.61 -12.80 3.05
C THR A 13 -14.60 -11.66 3.25
N LYS A 14 -13.33 -11.94 2.96
CA LYS A 14 -12.14 -11.07 3.09
C LYS A 14 -12.18 -9.83 2.19
N GLN A 15 -13.05 -8.88 2.51
CA GLN A 15 -13.38 -7.77 1.62
C GLN A 15 -12.50 -6.51 1.79
N ARG A 16 -11.54 -6.50 2.72
CA ARG A 16 -10.60 -5.39 3.02
C ARG A 16 -9.84 -4.87 1.79
N TYR A 17 -9.69 -5.72 0.79
CA TYR A 17 -8.96 -5.44 -0.44
C TYR A 17 -9.78 -4.62 -1.46
N SER A 18 -11.10 -4.54 -1.26
CA SER A 18 -12.06 -4.07 -2.27
C SER A 18 -12.60 -2.65 -2.11
N ASP A 19 -12.27 -1.96 -1.02
CA ASP A 19 -12.80 -0.63 -0.68
C ASP A 19 -12.11 0.56 -1.37
N ILE A 20 -11.21 0.31 -2.32
CA ILE A 20 -10.48 1.36 -3.05
C ILE A 20 -11.40 2.31 -3.85
N ASN A 21 -12.61 1.88 -4.20
CA ASN A 21 -13.62 2.75 -4.83
C ASN A 21 -14.07 3.91 -3.94
N GLY A 22 -13.84 3.83 -2.63
CA GLY A 22 -14.12 4.93 -1.68
C GLY A 22 -13.09 6.05 -1.70
N GLU A 23 -11.96 5.91 -2.41
CA GLU A 23 -10.94 6.96 -2.45
C GLU A 23 -11.50 8.23 -3.12
N PRO A 24 -11.32 9.42 -2.50
CA PRO A 24 -11.94 10.65 -2.98
C PRO A 24 -11.29 11.21 -4.26
N MET A 25 -10.18 10.60 -4.72
CA MET A 25 -9.43 10.98 -5.92
C MET A 25 -8.99 12.46 -5.94
N ARG A 26 -8.78 13.04 -4.77
CA ARG A 26 -8.34 14.43 -4.57
C ARG A 26 -7.49 14.57 -3.32
N LEU A 27 -6.76 15.68 -3.25
CA LEU A 27 -6.04 16.08 -2.05
C LEU A 27 -7.02 16.67 -1.01
N PHE A 28 -6.70 16.38 0.24
CA PHE A 28 -7.25 16.93 1.47
C PHE A 28 -6.07 17.42 2.31
N ASP A 29 -6.37 18.12 3.40
CA ASP A 29 -5.34 18.57 4.35
C ASP A 29 -4.60 17.36 4.94
N PRO A 30 -3.27 17.44 5.17
CA PRO A 30 -2.50 16.33 5.72
C PRO A 30 -3.10 15.75 7.01
N ILE A 31 -2.86 14.46 7.25
CA ILE A 31 -3.23 13.82 8.51
C ILE A 31 -2.13 14.12 9.53
N GLU A 32 -2.46 14.93 10.53
CA GLU A 32 -1.54 15.40 11.56
C GLU A 32 -2.22 15.44 12.94
N GLY A 33 -1.51 15.95 13.96
CA GLY A 33 -1.95 16.02 15.35
C GLY A 33 -1.51 14.81 16.18
N TYR A 34 -1.65 13.59 15.64
CA TYR A 34 -1.30 12.37 16.37
C TYR A 34 0.19 12.28 16.74
N GLN A 35 1.10 12.83 15.92
CA GLN A 35 2.54 12.78 16.17
C GLN A 35 2.93 13.46 17.48
N LYS A 36 2.14 14.44 17.91
CA LYS A 36 2.33 15.21 19.16
C LYS A 36 1.79 14.48 20.39
N LEU A 37 0.99 13.42 20.20
CA LEU A 37 0.42 12.64 21.30
C LEU A 37 1.46 11.67 21.89
N PRO A 38 1.37 11.37 23.20
CA PRO A 38 2.15 10.29 23.79
C PRO A 38 1.77 8.95 23.16
N LEU A 39 2.72 8.02 23.10
CA LEU A 39 2.42 6.64 22.73
C LEU A 39 1.69 5.98 23.92
N LEU A 40 0.50 5.44 23.68
CA LEU A 40 -0.38 4.83 24.70
C LEU A 40 -0.47 3.32 24.50
N SER A 41 -0.95 2.60 25.52
CA SER A 41 -1.33 1.18 25.37
C SER A 41 -2.49 1.03 24.38
N LEU A 42 -2.72 -0.19 23.88
CA LEU A 42 -3.81 -0.43 22.93
C LEU A 42 -5.17 -0.04 23.50
N GLU A 43 -5.48 -0.42 24.75
CA GLU A 43 -6.73 -0.07 25.43
C GLU A 43 -6.96 1.43 25.48
N LYS A 44 -5.91 2.19 25.86
CA LYS A 44 -5.98 3.64 25.98
C LYS A 44 -6.03 4.34 24.64
N SER A 45 -5.40 3.78 23.61
CA SER A 45 -5.43 4.34 22.26
C SER A 45 -6.82 4.22 21.59
N VAL A 46 -7.62 3.23 21.98
CA VAL A 46 -8.95 3.00 21.41
C VAL A 46 -10.10 3.42 22.32
N GLU A 47 -9.83 3.85 23.55
CA GLU A 47 -10.83 4.33 24.51
C GLU A 47 -11.80 5.37 23.91
N PRO A 48 -11.35 6.38 23.12
CA PRO A 48 -12.26 7.35 22.47
C PRO A 48 -13.19 6.75 21.40
N LEU A 49 -12.91 5.54 20.93
CA LEU A 49 -13.68 4.85 19.89
C LEU A 49 -14.80 3.98 20.48
N SER A 50 -14.93 3.90 21.80
CA SER A 50 -15.85 2.98 22.48
C SER A 50 -17.33 3.21 22.12
N ASP A 51 -17.71 4.46 21.83
CA ASP A 51 -19.07 4.81 21.41
C ASP A 51 -19.30 4.62 19.90
N LEU A 52 -18.23 4.50 19.11
CA LEU A 52 -18.27 4.37 17.65
C LEU A 52 -18.18 2.91 17.19
N ILE A 53 -17.44 2.08 17.94
CA ILE A 53 -17.11 0.70 17.55
C ILE A 53 -17.64 -0.26 18.60
N ASP A 54 -18.68 -0.99 18.24
CA ASP A 54 -19.25 -2.05 19.07
C ASP A 54 -18.19 -3.12 19.41
N ASP A 55 -18.29 -3.67 20.62
CA ASP A 55 -17.55 -4.86 21.06
C ASP A 55 -16.01 -4.68 21.06
N LEU A 56 -15.54 -3.43 21.04
CA LEU A 56 -14.13 -3.06 21.00
C LEU A 56 -13.29 -3.64 22.16
N PRO A 57 -13.74 -3.65 23.44
CA PRO A 57 -12.94 -4.23 24.53
C PRO A 57 -12.62 -5.72 24.35
N ARG A 58 -13.61 -6.50 23.87
CA ARG A 58 -13.40 -7.94 23.59
C ARG A 58 -12.37 -8.14 22.49
N ARG A 59 -12.36 -7.23 21.51
CA ARG A 59 -11.53 -7.32 20.31
C ARG A 59 -10.09 -6.90 20.59
N VAL A 60 -9.91 -5.89 21.44
CA VAL A 60 -8.61 -5.54 22.02
C VAL A 60 -8.02 -6.73 22.78
N TRP A 61 -8.82 -7.35 23.67
CA TRP A 61 -8.36 -8.55 24.40
C TRP A 61 -7.95 -9.66 23.44
N MET A 62 -8.79 -10.00 22.45
CA MET A 62 -8.44 -11.00 21.43
C MET A 62 -7.15 -10.64 20.68
N ALA A 63 -6.94 -9.37 20.32
CA ALA A 63 -5.76 -8.95 19.57
C ALA A 63 -4.48 -9.15 20.37
N LYS A 64 -4.53 -8.86 21.68
CA LYS A 64 -3.41 -9.10 22.60
C LYS A 64 -3.11 -10.58 22.76
N GLU A 65 -4.12 -11.41 23.02
CA GLU A 65 -3.94 -12.87 23.18
C GLU A 65 -3.31 -13.50 21.92
N ASN A 66 -3.71 -13.07 20.72
CA ASN A 66 -3.11 -13.57 19.47
C ASN A 66 -1.68 -13.06 19.22
N CYS A 67 -1.20 -12.11 20.03
CA CYS A 67 0.14 -11.54 19.98
C CYS A 67 0.96 -11.82 21.24
N GLN A 68 0.50 -12.72 22.13
CA GLN A 68 1.31 -13.20 23.25
C GLN A 68 2.43 -14.09 22.69
N GLU A 69 3.63 -14.03 23.28
CA GLU A 69 4.79 -14.87 22.92
C GLU A 69 5.53 -14.47 21.62
N ARG A 70 5.80 -13.17 21.44
CA ARG A 70 6.64 -12.68 20.33
C ARG A 70 8.12 -12.61 20.70
N SER A 71 8.97 -12.76 19.70
CA SER A 71 10.43 -12.62 19.80
C SER A 71 11.00 -11.43 19.01
N ASP A 72 10.12 -10.63 18.39
CA ASP A 72 10.51 -9.44 17.65
C ASP A 72 10.68 -8.21 18.55
N SER A 73 11.04 -7.07 17.95
CA SER A 73 11.32 -5.82 18.64
C SER A 73 10.09 -4.99 18.97
N LEU A 74 8.88 -5.42 18.58
CA LEU A 74 7.65 -4.71 18.88
C LEU A 74 7.16 -5.06 20.28
N THR A 75 6.54 -4.09 20.94
CA THR A 75 5.80 -4.35 22.17
C THR A 75 4.49 -5.10 21.89
N GLU A 76 3.91 -5.71 22.92
CA GLU A 76 2.60 -6.38 22.81
C GLU A 76 1.51 -5.43 22.27
N ASP A 77 1.43 -4.20 22.81
CA ASP A 77 0.45 -3.20 22.38
C ASP A 77 0.60 -2.83 20.89
N GLU A 78 1.85 -2.73 20.42
CA GLU A 78 2.17 -2.40 19.04
C GLU A 78 1.76 -3.53 18.08
N ALA A 79 2.18 -4.77 18.38
CA ALA A 79 1.78 -5.94 17.60
C ALA A 79 0.25 -6.12 17.59
N ALA A 80 -0.39 -5.98 18.76
CA ALA A 80 -1.83 -6.10 18.90
C ALA A 80 -2.59 -4.97 18.17
N ALA A 81 -2.01 -3.78 18.01
CA ALA A 81 -2.62 -2.70 17.22
C ALA A 81 -2.77 -3.08 15.74
N ILE A 82 -1.73 -3.70 15.15
CA ILE A 82 -1.80 -4.26 13.79
C ILE A 82 -2.80 -5.42 13.74
N CYS A 83 -2.74 -6.34 14.71
CA CYS A 83 -3.67 -7.46 14.77
C CYS A 83 -5.13 -6.97 14.80
N LEU A 84 -5.44 -5.99 15.66
CA LEU A 84 -6.77 -5.39 15.77
C LEU A 84 -7.23 -4.73 14.45
N TYR A 85 -6.32 -4.02 13.75
CA TYR A 85 -6.62 -3.49 12.42
C TYR A 85 -6.99 -4.61 11.44
N THR A 86 -6.34 -5.78 11.51
CA THR A 86 -6.63 -6.87 10.57
C THR A 86 -7.92 -7.63 10.84
N MET A 87 -8.50 -7.50 12.04
CA MET A 87 -9.67 -8.26 12.46
C MET A 87 -10.95 -7.86 11.70
N GLU A 88 -11.76 -8.86 11.36
CA GLU A 88 -13.08 -8.66 10.76
C GLU A 88 -14.20 -8.95 11.77
N TRP A 89 -15.18 -8.06 11.82
CA TRP A 89 -16.39 -8.20 12.63
C TRP A 89 -17.44 -8.93 11.80
N LYS A 90 -18.49 -9.42 12.47
CA LYS A 90 -19.57 -10.12 11.77
C LYS A 90 -20.24 -9.23 10.71
N SER A 91 -20.38 -7.93 11.01
CA SER A 91 -20.69 -6.92 10.00
C SER A 91 -19.40 -6.20 9.67
N ARG A 92 -19.00 -6.29 8.41
CA ARG A 92 -17.76 -5.71 7.89
C ARG A 92 -17.68 -4.23 8.19
N GLU A 93 -18.78 -3.51 7.96
CA GLU A 93 -18.91 -2.07 8.08
C GLU A 93 -18.70 -1.59 9.52
N ARG A 94 -18.85 -2.48 10.50
CA ARG A 94 -18.59 -2.21 11.92
C ARG A 94 -17.17 -2.55 12.36
N SER A 95 -16.36 -3.14 11.47
CA SER A 95 -14.97 -3.48 11.79
C SER A 95 -14.15 -2.20 11.93
N LEU A 96 -13.17 -2.22 12.84
CA LEU A 96 -12.32 -1.07 13.11
C LEU A 96 -11.63 -0.53 11.85
N TYR A 97 -11.06 -1.42 11.02
CA TYR A 97 -10.38 -1.02 9.78
C TYR A 97 -11.30 -0.30 8.80
N TYR A 98 -12.56 -0.74 8.73
CA TYR A 98 -13.54 -0.18 7.81
C TYR A 98 -13.88 1.24 8.23
N GLN A 99 -14.25 1.42 9.50
CA GLN A 99 -14.62 2.73 10.07
C GLN A 99 -13.43 3.71 10.03
N LEU A 100 -12.21 3.23 10.27
CA LEU A 100 -11.00 4.03 10.16
C LEU A 100 -10.78 4.48 8.71
N ASN A 101 -10.80 3.57 7.75
CA ASN A 101 -10.57 3.90 6.35
C ASN A 101 -11.66 4.80 5.77
N GLU A 102 -12.93 4.62 6.17
CA GLU A 102 -14.01 5.56 5.82
C GLU A 102 -13.77 6.94 6.40
N THR A 103 -13.36 7.03 7.68
CA THR A 103 -13.01 8.31 8.31
C THR A 103 -11.85 9.00 7.58
N LEU A 104 -10.83 8.24 7.19
CA LEU A 104 -9.67 8.75 6.46
C LEU A 104 -10.03 9.24 5.06
N ARG A 105 -11.05 8.67 4.40
CA ARG A 105 -11.48 9.05 3.04
C ARG A 105 -12.60 10.11 3.04
N SER A 106 -13.23 10.37 4.18
CA SER A 106 -14.34 11.30 4.31
C SER A 106 -13.95 12.74 3.97
N LYS A 107 -14.86 13.49 3.35
CA LYS A 107 -14.71 14.94 3.12
C LYS A 107 -14.84 15.72 4.43
N GLU A 108 -15.55 15.15 5.40
CA GLU A 108 -15.76 15.65 6.75
C GLU A 108 -14.65 15.19 7.71
N ARG A 109 -13.56 14.58 7.21
CA ARG A 109 -12.45 14.01 8.00
C ARG A 109 -11.98 14.89 9.15
N ALA A 110 -11.86 16.21 8.92
CA ALA A 110 -11.42 17.15 9.95
C ALA A 110 -12.28 17.15 11.22
N GLN A 111 -13.56 16.77 11.13
CA GLN A 111 -14.49 16.68 12.27
C GLN A 111 -14.51 15.30 12.91
N LEU A 112 -14.00 14.28 12.21
CA LEU A 112 -14.12 12.87 12.58
C LEU A 112 -12.81 12.27 13.08
N ILE A 113 -11.67 12.82 12.65
CA ILE A 113 -10.35 12.19 12.85
C ILE A 113 -9.85 12.27 14.29
N ASP A 114 -10.30 13.24 15.09
CA ASP A 114 -9.76 13.52 16.42
C ASP A 114 -9.84 12.31 17.38
N VAL A 115 -10.96 11.58 17.36
CA VAL A 115 -11.14 10.36 18.17
C VAL A 115 -10.21 9.22 17.74
N TRP A 116 -9.70 9.26 16.52
CA TRP A 116 -8.79 8.26 15.96
C TRP A 116 -7.32 8.58 16.20
N LEU A 117 -6.96 9.83 16.52
CA LEU A 117 -5.55 10.24 16.64
C LEU A 117 -4.73 9.38 17.62
N PRO A 118 -5.24 8.97 18.79
CA PRO A 118 -4.47 8.11 19.70
C PRO A 118 -4.20 6.71 19.10
N TYR A 119 -5.19 6.10 18.42
CA TYR A 119 -4.99 4.82 17.73
C TYR A 119 -4.07 4.98 16.52
N LEU A 120 -4.22 6.05 15.74
CA LEU A 120 -3.32 6.39 14.62
C LEU A 120 -1.88 6.55 15.11
N LYS A 121 -1.65 7.22 16.24
CA LYS A 121 -0.33 7.33 16.87
C LYS A 121 0.26 5.94 17.12
N LEU A 122 -0.49 5.02 17.73
CA LEU A 122 0.00 3.68 18.03
C LEU A 122 0.28 2.85 16.77
N VAL A 123 -0.69 2.73 15.86
CA VAL A 123 -0.57 1.88 14.68
C VAL A 123 0.47 2.41 13.70
N LEU A 124 0.56 3.73 13.47
CA LEU A 124 1.56 4.30 12.58
C LEU A 124 2.96 4.23 13.16
N THR A 125 3.13 4.47 14.47
CA THR A 125 4.43 4.26 15.14
C THR A 125 4.92 2.83 14.91
N THR A 126 4.03 1.87 15.11
CA THR A 126 4.33 0.45 14.92
C THR A 126 4.72 0.14 13.48
N LEU A 127 3.91 0.55 12.51
CA LEU A 127 4.15 0.30 11.10
C LEU A 127 5.44 0.97 10.60
N CYS A 128 5.79 2.15 11.13
CA CYS A 128 7.04 2.81 10.82
C CYS A 128 8.28 2.13 11.45
N LYS A 129 8.13 1.34 12.51
CA LYS A 129 9.21 0.49 13.05
C LYS A 129 9.47 -0.75 12.19
N LEU A 130 8.48 -1.22 11.43
CA LEU A 130 8.65 -2.36 10.54
C LEU A 130 9.50 -1.98 9.31
N PRO A 131 10.37 -2.89 8.83
CA PRO A 131 11.12 -2.67 7.59
C PRO A 131 10.15 -2.47 6.42
N SER A 132 10.48 -1.54 5.52
CA SER A 132 9.74 -1.35 4.28
C SER A 132 10.09 -2.45 3.28
N VAL A 133 9.07 -2.96 2.58
CA VAL A 133 9.24 -3.83 1.42
C VAL A 133 9.01 -3.03 0.14
N LYS A 134 9.98 -3.14 -0.77
CA LYS A 134 9.93 -2.54 -2.10
C LYS A 134 9.75 -3.63 -3.14
N GLN A 135 8.53 -3.83 -3.61
CA GLN A 135 8.19 -4.86 -4.58
C GLN A 135 6.88 -4.56 -5.30
N LEU A 136 6.54 -5.41 -6.26
CA LEU A 136 5.23 -5.38 -6.90
C LEU A 136 4.20 -6.03 -5.98
N VAL A 137 3.09 -5.33 -5.72
CA VAL A 137 1.97 -5.83 -4.92
C VAL A 137 0.65 -5.62 -5.65
N TRP A 138 -0.37 -6.36 -5.21
CA TRP A 138 -1.65 -6.42 -5.90
C TRP A 138 -2.81 -6.08 -4.97
N ARG A 139 -3.82 -5.41 -5.53
CA ARG A 139 -5.07 -5.08 -4.84
C ARG A 139 -6.25 -5.18 -5.81
N GLY A 140 -7.39 -5.68 -5.35
CA GLY A 140 -8.53 -5.99 -6.22
C GLY A 140 -9.82 -5.33 -5.78
N ALA A 141 -10.58 -4.75 -6.72
CA ALA A 141 -11.90 -4.14 -6.50
C ALA A 141 -12.95 -4.77 -7.40
N LYS A 142 -14.16 -5.02 -6.87
CA LYS A 142 -15.30 -5.59 -7.63
C LYS A 142 -16.10 -4.52 -8.39
N VAL A 143 -15.40 -3.59 -9.03
CA VAL A 143 -15.95 -2.49 -9.84
C VAL A 143 -14.95 -2.11 -10.93
N ASP A 144 -15.40 -1.45 -12.00
CA ASP A 144 -14.52 -0.84 -13.01
C ASP A 144 -14.07 0.56 -12.55
N LEU A 145 -12.76 0.76 -12.43
CA LEU A 145 -12.13 2.03 -12.07
C LEU A 145 -11.22 2.57 -13.18
N SER A 146 -11.16 1.92 -14.35
CA SER A 146 -10.36 2.37 -15.51
C SER A 146 -10.79 3.77 -15.99
N GLY A 147 -12.06 4.12 -15.77
CA GLY A 147 -12.62 5.46 -15.96
C GLY A 147 -11.94 6.52 -15.07
N SER A 148 -11.61 6.19 -13.84
CA SER A 148 -11.16 7.12 -12.80
C SER A 148 -9.64 7.33 -12.76
N TYR A 149 -8.86 6.31 -13.14
CA TYR A 149 -7.40 6.36 -13.12
C TYR A 149 -6.85 6.56 -14.54
N LYS A 150 -6.43 7.77 -14.87
CA LYS A 150 -5.85 8.09 -16.19
C LYS A 150 -4.33 8.16 -16.12
N ARG A 151 -3.65 7.63 -17.14
CA ARG A 151 -2.17 7.63 -17.27
C ARG A 151 -1.60 9.03 -16.98
N GLY A 152 -0.52 9.08 -16.19
CA GLY A 152 0.18 10.29 -15.77
C GLY A 152 -0.53 11.11 -14.69
N LYS A 153 -1.77 10.77 -14.31
CA LYS A 153 -2.44 11.38 -13.17
C LYS A 153 -1.88 10.83 -11.86
N LYS A 154 -1.95 11.65 -10.83
CA LYS A 154 -1.41 11.37 -9.51
C LYS A 154 -2.51 11.46 -8.47
N TYR A 155 -2.56 10.49 -7.56
CA TYR A 155 -3.63 10.37 -6.57
C TYR A 155 -3.07 9.98 -5.21
N PRO A 156 -3.55 10.59 -4.11
CA PRO A 156 -3.38 10.05 -2.78
C PRO A 156 -4.36 8.89 -2.57
N TRP A 157 -3.92 7.85 -1.87
CA TRP A 157 -4.82 6.88 -1.24
C TRP A 157 -4.85 7.18 0.25
N TRP A 158 -5.98 7.72 0.73
CA TRP A 158 -6.09 8.23 2.08
C TRP A 158 -6.33 7.14 3.12
N GLY A 159 -6.99 6.05 2.74
CA GLY A 159 -7.11 4.88 3.62
C GLY A 159 -5.83 4.04 3.64
N PHE A 160 -5.66 3.24 4.68
CA PHE A 160 -4.73 2.12 4.62
C PHE A 160 -5.12 1.19 3.46
N SER A 161 -4.13 0.74 2.69
CA SER A 161 -4.39 -0.15 1.55
C SER A 161 -3.81 -1.53 1.80
N SER A 162 -4.68 -2.48 2.09
CA SER A 162 -4.34 -3.90 2.14
C SER A 162 -4.05 -4.41 0.72
N CYS A 163 -2.86 -4.97 0.54
CA CYS A 163 -2.36 -5.56 -0.69
C CYS A 163 -1.83 -6.98 -0.41
N THR A 164 -1.64 -7.76 -1.46
CA THR A 164 -1.04 -9.09 -1.41
C THR A 164 0.13 -9.16 -2.39
N GLU A 165 1.17 -9.90 -2.04
CA GLU A 165 2.25 -10.26 -2.98
C GLU A 165 1.86 -11.40 -3.93
N SER A 166 0.88 -12.23 -3.54
CA SER A 166 0.39 -13.34 -4.34
C SER A 166 -0.82 -12.92 -5.19
N ILE A 167 -0.66 -13.00 -6.50
CA ILE A 167 -1.75 -12.78 -7.45
C ILE A 167 -2.82 -13.89 -7.33
N GLU A 168 -2.42 -15.10 -6.92
CA GLU A 168 -3.31 -16.25 -6.72
C GLU A 168 -4.34 -15.98 -5.61
N VAL A 169 -3.93 -15.27 -4.55
CA VAL A 169 -4.84 -14.83 -3.47
C VAL A 169 -5.99 -13.99 -4.03
N LEU A 170 -5.72 -13.11 -5.00
CA LEU A 170 -6.73 -12.27 -5.64
C LEU A 170 -7.73 -13.09 -6.49
N GLN A 171 -7.30 -14.20 -7.07
CA GLN A 171 -8.16 -15.03 -7.93
C GLN A 171 -9.24 -15.80 -7.14
N SER A 172 -9.15 -15.85 -5.82
CA SER A 172 -10.18 -16.49 -4.99
C SER A 172 -11.48 -15.67 -4.98
N LYS A 173 -12.64 -16.34 -4.87
CA LYS A 173 -13.97 -15.68 -4.87
C LYS A 173 -14.13 -14.62 -3.78
N ALA A 174 -13.41 -14.77 -2.68
CA ALA A 174 -13.41 -13.83 -1.56
C ALA A 174 -12.80 -12.47 -1.94
N PHE A 175 -11.92 -12.41 -2.95
CA PHE A 175 -11.23 -11.22 -3.41
C PHE A 175 -11.82 -10.74 -4.74
N LEU A 176 -11.20 -11.03 -5.88
CA LEU A 176 -11.75 -10.69 -7.20
C LEU A 176 -12.69 -11.79 -7.71
N GLY A 177 -12.27 -13.05 -7.58
CA GLY A 177 -12.88 -14.16 -8.27
C GLY A 177 -12.45 -14.21 -9.75
N LYS A 178 -13.17 -15.00 -10.56
CA LYS A 178 -12.80 -15.29 -11.95
C LYS A 178 -13.71 -14.64 -13.00
N SER A 179 -14.71 -13.88 -12.58
CA SER A 179 -15.76 -13.39 -13.49
C SER A 179 -16.45 -12.16 -12.93
N GLY A 180 -16.89 -11.27 -13.83
CA GLY A 180 -17.60 -10.05 -13.50
C GLY A 180 -16.71 -8.83 -13.62
N THR A 181 -17.33 -7.64 -13.70
CA THR A 181 -16.62 -6.38 -13.83
C THR A 181 -15.78 -6.11 -12.59
N GLN A 182 -14.47 -6.02 -12.78
CA GLN A 182 -13.52 -5.92 -11.69
C GLN A 182 -12.26 -5.17 -12.10
N THR A 183 -11.60 -4.54 -11.13
CA THR A 183 -10.33 -3.85 -11.30
C THR A 183 -9.25 -4.53 -10.48
N MET A 184 -8.11 -4.83 -11.11
CA MET A 184 -6.89 -5.25 -10.45
C MET A 184 -5.84 -4.13 -10.55
N PHE A 185 -5.37 -3.68 -9.39
CA PHE A 185 -4.23 -2.77 -9.30
C PHE A 185 -2.95 -3.59 -9.26
N CYS A 186 -2.05 -3.27 -10.19
CA CYS A 186 -0.64 -3.63 -10.19
C CYS A 186 0.11 -2.44 -9.58
N ILE A 187 0.78 -2.63 -8.45
CA ILE A 187 1.34 -1.52 -7.66
C ILE A 187 2.85 -1.72 -7.50
N GLU A 188 3.65 -0.85 -8.12
CA GLU A 188 5.08 -0.70 -7.76
C GLU A 188 5.15 0.02 -6.42
N CYS A 189 5.31 -0.74 -5.34
CA CYS A 189 5.33 -0.26 -3.97
C CYS A 189 6.76 0.02 -3.49
N GLU A 190 6.96 1.11 -2.76
CA GLU A 190 8.23 1.55 -2.18
C GLU A 190 8.24 1.40 -0.65
N ASN A 191 7.11 1.64 0.03
CA ASN A 191 7.04 1.72 1.50
C ASN A 191 6.07 0.72 2.16
N GLY A 192 5.76 -0.39 1.50
CA GLY A 192 4.84 -1.38 2.00
C GLY A 192 5.34 -2.03 3.29
N LYS A 193 4.42 -2.42 4.16
CA LYS A 193 4.71 -3.07 5.44
C LYS A 193 4.20 -4.49 5.43
N LEU A 194 5.11 -5.46 5.52
CA LEU A 194 4.74 -6.87 5.64
C LEU A 194 4.16 -7.09 7.04
N ILE A 195 2.85 -7.30 7.13
CA ILE A 195 2.14 -7.45 8.40
C ILE A 195 1.67 -8.88 8.69
N THR A 196 2.00 -9.83 7.81
CA THR A 196 1.73 -11.26 7.98
C THR A 196 2.01 -11.80 9.38
N PRO A 197 3.13 -11.46 10.06
CA PRO A 197 3.43 -11.99 11.40
C PRO A 197 2.52 -11.46 12.52
N TYR A 198 1.71 -10.43 12.23
CA TYR A 198 0.85 -9.73 13.20
C TYR A 198 -0.64 -9.84 12.81
N SER A 199 -0.92 -10.31 11.60
CA SER A 199 -2.27 -10.43 11.08
C SER A 199 -2.99 -11.63 11.67
N LEU A 200 -4.30 -11.50 11.91
CA LEU A 200 -5.17 -12.65 12.25
C LEU A 200 -5.28 -13.63 11.06
N PHE A 201 -4.91 -13.19 9.85
CA PHE A 201 -5.02 -13.96 8.62
C PHE A 201 -3.65 -14.08 7.91
N PRO A 202 -2.69 -14.85 8.48
CA PRO A 202 -1.33 -14.93 7.93
C PRO A 202 -1.27 -15.55 6.53
N ALA A 203 -2.26 -16.35 6.14
CA ALA A 203 -2.34 -16.93 4.79
C ALA A 203 -2.53 -15.89 3.68
N GLU A 204 -2.82 -14.63 4.00
CA GLU A 204 -3.05 -13.57 3.02
C GLU A 204 -1.78 -12.87 2.55
N ASN A 205 -0.62 -13.19 3.16
CA ASN A 205 0.67 -12.54 2.88
C ASN A 205 0.52 -11.01 2.73
N GLU A 206 -0.16 -10.42 3.71
CA GLU A 206 -0.65 -9.06 3.60
C GLU A 206 0.50 -8.05 3.68
N ILE A 207 0.53 -7.17 2.69
CA ILE A 207 1.37 -5.98 2.66
C ILE A 207 0.45 -4.77 2.80
N LEU A 208 0.66 -4.00 3.85
CA LEU A 208 -0.12 -2.82 4.14
C LEU A 208 0.61 -1.57 3.62
N LEU A 209 -0.06 -0.78 2.77
CA LEU A 209 0.40 0.55 2.42
C LEU A 209 -0.22 1.57 3.38
N LEU A 210 0.57 2.57 3.76
CA LEU A 210 0.16 3.57 4.75
C LEU A 210 -0.88 4.55 4.16
N PRO A 211 -1.74 5.14 5.00
CA PRO A 211 -2.64 6.19 4.57
C PRO A 211 -1.84 7.39 4.08
N GLY A 212 -2.31 8.02 3.01
CA GLY A 212 -1.60 9.10 2.34
C GLY A 212 -0.50 8.63 1.38
N SER A 213 -0.33 7.32 1.12
CA SER A 213 0.52 6.85 0.01
C SER A 213 0.10 7.52 -1.30
N TYR A 214 1.08 7.96 -2.09
CA TYR A 214 0.85 8.79 -3.27
C TYR A 214 1.32 8.06 -4.52
N PHE A 215 0.46 8.00 -5.54
CA PHE A 215 0.69 7.14 -6.70
C PHE A 215 0.56 7.91 -8.01
N GLU A 216 1.40 7.57 -8.99
CA GLU A 216 1.23 7.96 -10.38
C GLU A 216 0.71 6.78 -11.21
N VAL A 217 -0.27 7.02 -12.08
CA VAL A 217 -0.81 5.99 -12.97
C VAL A 217 0.14 5.77 -14.15
N SER A 218 0.81 4.63 -14.17
CA SER A 218 1.69 4.21 -15.26
C SER A 218 0.92 3.75 -16.50
N GLY A 219 -0.26 3.16 -16.33
CA GLY A 219 -1.10 2.73 -17.45
C GLY A 219 -2.37 1.99 -17.02
N THR A 220 -3.27 1.80 -17.98
CA THR A 220 -4.50 1.01 -17.83
C THR A 220 -4.60 0.02 -18.98
N SER A 221 -5.22 -1.13 -18.76
CA SER A 221 -5.47 -2.14 -19.79
C SER A 221 -6.76 -2.87 -19.50
N ASP A 222 -7.53 -3.12 -20.54
CA ASP A 222 -8.80 -3.84 -20.46
C ASP A 222 -8.61 -5.24 -21.05
N PHE A 223 -9.02 -6.26 -20.31
CA PHE A 223 -8.97 -7.65 -20.75
C PHE A 223 -10.37 -8.18 -21.03
N HIS A 224 -10.45 -9.33 -21.68
CA HIS A 224 -11.73 -10.03 -21.84
C HIS A 224 -12.33 -10.38 -20.46
N ASP A 225 -13.64 -10.61 -20.43
CA ASP A 225 -14.42 -10.98 -19.23
C ASP A 225 -14.57 -9.89 -18.15
N GLY A 226 -14.29 -8.63 -18.48
CA GLY A 226 -14.54 -7.49 -17.59
C GLY A 226 -13.46 -7.25 -16.54
N LEU A 227 -12.26 -7.80 -16.74
CA LEU A 227 -11.09 -7.49 -15.93
C LEU A 227 -10.38 -6.24 -16.47
N HIS A 228 -10.31 -5.22 -15.64
CA HIS A 228 -9.55 -4.00 -15.87
C HIS A 228 -8.27 -4.04 -15.02
N VAL A 229 -7.12 -3.74 -15.62
CA VAL A 229 -5.84 -3.67 -14.92
C VAL A 229 -5.34 -2.24 -14.91
N ILE A 230 -4.99 -1.73 -13.72
CA ILE A 230 -4.45 -0.40 -13.52
C ILE A 230 -3.06 -0.54 -12.93
N HIS A 231 -2.05 -0.08 -13.64
CA HIS A 231 -0.68 -0.04 -13.15
C HIS A 231 -0.41 1.32 -12.52
N VAL A 232 -0.02 1.31 -11.25
CA VAL A 232 0.36 2.51 -10.50
C VAL A 232 1.74 2.34 -9.87
N LYS A 233 2.43 3.45 -9.70
CA LYS A 233 3.73 3.52 -9.05
C LYS A 233 3.68 4.44 -7.85
N GLU A 234 4.14 3.96 -6.70
CA GLU A 234 4.30 4.80 -5.51
C GLU A 234 5.39 5.86 -5.78
N ILE A 235 5.07 7.11 -5.49
CA ILE A 235 5.96 8.26 -5.66
C ILE A 235 5.91 9.13 -4.41
N ASN A 236 6.99 9.88 -4.16
CA ASN A 236 6.99 10.84 -3.05
C ASN A 236 6.18 12.09 -3.44
N PRO A 237 5.20 12.51 -2.62
CA PRO A 237 4.56 13.80 -2.80
C PRO A 237 5.54 14.94 -2.46
N PRO A 238 5.33 16.15 -2.99
CA PRO A 238 6.18 17.31 -2.66
C PRO A 238 6.06 17.78 -1.20
N TYR A 239 4.96 17.42 -0.53
CA TYR A 239 4.69 17.70 0.87
C TYR A 239 4.16 16.44 1.55
N ALA A 240 4.44 16.28 2.85
CA ALA A 240 3.93 15.14 3.61
C ALA A 240 2.39 15.17 3.63
N LEU A 241 1.77 14.05 3.25
CA LEU A 241 0.32 13.85 3.38
C LEU A 241 -0.05 13.24 4.73
N ILE A 242 0.96 12.69 5.41
CA ILE A 242 0.89 12.07 6.71
C ILE A 242 2.21 12.37 7.45
N GLU A 243 2.12 12.83 8.68
CA GLU A 243 3.29 13.23 9.46
C GLU A 243 4.06 12.04 10.02
N SER A 244 5.37 12.18 10.26
CA SER A 244 6.11 11.10 10.93
C SER A 244 5.56 10.90 12.36
N PRO A 245 5.28 9.66 12.81
CA PRO A 245 4.84 9.42 14.18
C PRO A 245 5.96 9.64 15.20
N PHE A 246 7.22 9.65 14.75
CA PHE A 246 8.37 9.95 15.59
C PHE A 246 8.52 11.47 15.72
N ALA A 247 8.84 11.94 16.92
CA ALA A 247 9.15 13.35 17.12
C ALA A 247 10.23 13.75 16.11
N ALA A 248 10.00 14.86 15.39
CA ALA A 248 11.05 15.48 14.61
C ALA A 248 12.17 15.81 15.60
N ASP A 249 13.31 15.14 15.48
CA ASP A 249 14.49 15.51 16.25
C ASP A 249 14.81 16.96 15.86
N GLN A 250 14.57 17.90 16.78
CA GLN A 250 14.79 19.33 16.53
C GLN A 250 16.28 19.68 16.40
N SER A 251 17.16 18.68 16.38
CA SER A 251 18.62 18.84 16.30
C SER A 251 19.16 19.13 14.89
N MET A 252 18.37 18.98 13.82
CA MET A 252 18.87 19.12 12.43
C MET A 252 17.93 19.94 11.53
N SER A 253 17.62 21.19 11.91
CA SER A 253 17.01 22.13 10.96
C SER A 253 17.34 23.60 11.22
N GLN A 254 18.62 23.96 11.22
CA GLN A 254 19.07 25.31 10.87
C GLN A 254 20.55 25.25 10.45
N GLY A 255 20.81 25.27 9.13
CA GLY A 255 22.17 25.44 8.61
C GLY A 255 22.63 24.42 7.56
N ALA A 256 21.86 24.16 6.50
CA ALA A 256 22.39 23.54 5.27
C ALA A 256 21.40 23.70 4.10
N ARG A 257 21.13 24.93 3.66
CA ARG A 257 20.22 25.16 2.51
C ARG A 257 20.68 26.19 1.48
N SER A 258 21.96 26.58 1.44
CA SER A 258 22.47 27.47 0.39
C SER A 258 23.59 26.93 -0.50
N ASP A 259 24.34 25.89 -0.12
CA ASP A 259 25.63 25.63 -0.79
C ASP A 259 25.68 24.38 -1.69
N LEU A 260 24.60 23.59 -1.77
CA LEU A 260 24.58 22.31 -2.52
C LEU A 260 24.16 22.41 -4.00
N SER A 261 23.83 23.61 -4.49
CA SER A 261 23.37 23.84 -5.86
C SER A 261 24.47 24.23 -6.85
N VAL A 262 25.69 24.56 -6.40
CA VAL A 262 26.77 25.03 -7.30
C VAL A 262 27.76 23.91 -7.69
N GLU A 263 27.92 22.87 -6.87
CA GLU A 263 28.89 21.80 -7.17
C GLU A 263 28.36 20.71 -8.12
N ARG A 264 27.05 20.43 -8.13
CA ARG A 264 26.48 19.35 -8.98
C ARG A 264 26.44 19.66 -10.49
N GLU A 265 26.55 20.93 -10.88
CA GLU A 265 26.45 21.34 -12.29
C GLU A 265 27.79 21.21 -13.05
N LYS A 266 28.92 21.09 -12.33
CA LYS A 266 30.24 20.91 -12.94
C LYS A 266 30.55 19.45 -13.27
N ASP A 267 30.08 18.50 -12.46
CA ASP A 267 30.37 17.07 -12.67
C ASP A 267 29.50 16.42 -13.76
N THR A 268 28.30 16.93 -14.04
CA THR A 268 27.42 16.35 -15.07
C THR A 268 27.90 16.61 -16.49
N LYS A 269 28.62 17.73 -16.73
CA LYS A 269 29.14 18.07 -18.07
C LYS A 269 30.33 17.20 -18.48
N GLY A 270 31.15 16.74 -17.53
CA GLY A 270 32.30 15.86 -17.81
C GLY A 270 31.91 14.41 -18.10
N ILE A 271 30.77 13.94 -17.57
CA ILE A 271 30.29 12.56 -17.75
C ILE A 271 29.52 12.39 -19.07
N LEU A 272 28.77 13.41 -19.51
CA LEU A 272 28.04 13.39 -20.78
C LEU A 272 28.98 13.37 -22.00
N GLN A 273 30.15 14.01 -21.92
CA GLN A 273 31.11 14.02 -23.03
C GLN A 273 31.81 12.66 -23.24
N LYS A 274 31.97 11.85 -22.18
CA LYS A 274 32.55 10.48 -22.28
C LYS A 274 31.54 9.42 -22.70
N ALA A 275 30.23 9.69 -22.60
CA ALA A 275 29.18 8.75 -22.99
C ALA A 275 28.84 8.82 -24.50
N GLU A 276 29.20 9.91 -25.19
CA GLU A 276 28.99 10.05 -26.64
C GLU A 276 30.09 9.37 -27.45
N GLU A 277 31.33 9.30 -26.96
CA GLU A 277 32.43 8.62 -27.65
C GLU A 277 32.31 7.07 -27.61
N SER A 278 31.60 6.50 -26.63
CA SER A 278 31.39 5.04 -26.55
C SER A 278 30.19 4.53 -27.37
N LYS A 279 29.28 5.42 -27.80
CA LYS A 279 28.14 5.06 -28.67
C LYS A 279 28.52 4.93 -30.14
N GLN A 280 29.65 5.50 -30.58
CA GLN A 280 30.07 5.42 -31.97
C GLN A 280 30.78 4.09 -32.32
N CYS A 281 31.17 3.29 -31.33
CA CYS A 281 31.86 2.00 -31.55
C CYS A 281 30.91 0.79 -31.65
N ASN A 282 29.68 0.88 -31.11
CA ASN A 282 28.73 -0.26 -31.07
C ASN A 282 27.68 -0.27 -32.20
N VAL A 283 27.61 0.78 -33.03
CA VAL A 283 26.68 0.80 -34.20
C VAL A 283 27.25 0.05 -35.41
N CYS A 284 28.57 -0.19 -35.48
CA CYS A 284 29.18 -0.96 -36.58
C CYS A 284 29.09 -2.49 -36.44
N LEU A 285 28.82 -3.04 -35.24
CA LEU A 285 28.80 -4.51 -35.06
C LEU A 285 27.42 -5.16 -35.31
N LEU A 286 26.32 -4.40 -35.30
CA LEU A 286 24.98 -4.94 -35.51
C LEU A 286 24.50 -4.87 -36.97
N ALA A 287 25.17 -4.09 -37.83
CA ALA A 287 24.82 -4.00 -39.25
C ALA A 287 25.41 -5.13 -40.12
N GLY A 288 26.33 -5.93 -39.58
CA GLY A 288 27.01 -7.02 -40.31
C GLY A 288 26.36 -8.40 -40.21
N ILE A 289 25.27 -8.56 -39.44
CA ILE A 289 24.67 -9.88 -39.16
C ILE A 289 23.35 -10.11 -39.94
N PHE A 290 22.82 -9.11 -40.65
CA PHE A 290 21.53 -9.19 -41.36
C PHE A 290 21.64 -9.31 -42.90
N HIS A 291 22.78 -9.78 -43.44
CA HIS A 291 22.95 -9.90 -44.90
C HIS A 291 23.35 -11.27 -45.46
N GLU A 292 23.09 -12.36 -44.74
CA GLU A 292 23.12 -13.69 -45.35
C GLU A 292 22.01 -14.58 -44.77
N SER A 293 20.81 -14.52 -45.37
CA SER A 293 19.84 -15.63 -45.40
C SER A 293 18.64 -15.22 -46.26
N ASN A 294 18.83 -15.18 -47.58
CA ASN A 294 17.74 -15.33 -48.55
C ASN A 294 18.34 -15.74 -49.91
N ALA A 295 18.56 -17.04 -50.09
CA ALA A 295 18.78 -17.65 -51.39
C ALA A 295 18.12 -19.05 -51.43
N ILE A 296 16.94 -19.02 -52.03
CA ILE A 296 16.13 -20.04 -52.70
C ILE A 296 16.86 -21.35 -53.07
N PHE A 297 16.21 -22.50 -52.84
CA PHE A 297 16.27 -23.64 -53.75
C PHE A 297 14.87 -24.18 -54.04
N GLU A 298 14.55 -24.19 -55.33
CA GLU A 298 13.37 -24.74 -55.99
C GLU A 298 13.33 -26.27 -55.89
N VAL A 299 12.11 -26.84 -55.84
CA VAL A 299 11.87 -28.24 -56.22
C VAL A 299 10.70 -28.25 -57.21
N GLU A 300 11.01 -28.52 -58.48
CA GLU A 300 10.04 -28.83 -59.53
C GLU A 300 9.59 -30.30 -59.50
N PRO A 301 8.45 -30.64 -60.13
CA PRO A 301 7.70 -31.86 -59.85
C PRO A 301 8.01 -33.01 -60.83
N LYS A 302 7.81 -34.25 -60.37
CA LYS A 302 7.40 -35.42 -61.16
C LYS A 302 6.53 -36.35 -60.32
#